data_AF-A0A3D3JWG2-F1
#
_entry.id   AF-A0A3D3JWG2-F1
#
_cell.length_a   1.000
_cell.length_b   1.000
_cell.length_c   1.000
_cell.angle_alpha   90.00
_cell.angle_beta   90.00
_cell.angle_gamma   90.00
#
_symmetry.space_group_name_H-M   'P 1'
#
loop_
_entity.id
_entity.type
_entity.pdbx_description
1 polymer ?
#
loop_
_entity_poly.entity_id
_entity_poly.type
_entity_poly.pdbx_seq_one_letter_code
_entity_poly.pdbx_strand_id
1 'polypeptide(L)'
;MKTTVFRAFCTVSLFLSWACNSDRTARTARNEDNAYFTQAVEFQEQQQYAAAAEAFQLCLRYSPESTLAHLQLAMLYEDHLNDLPRAIVHYQAYLNADVHDNEATVAKWLERAERRHYEVLAERFGGIKTPEPSVVDSESAPPPAELPPLVATVVYTVEAGDTLSGISKKLFGTTRHWELLYQINAADIPDPARLSIGQQLKVPEITDE
;
A
#
# COMPACT_ATOMS: atom_id res chain seq x y z
N MET A 1 62.21 31.68 21.94
CA MET A 1 62.45 31.48 20.50
C MET A 1 62.38 29.98 20.24
N LYS A 2 61.50 29.38 19.45
CA LYS A 2 60.66 29.85 18.33
C LYS A 2 59.28 29.17 18.44
N THR A 3 58.25 29.95 18.15
CA THR A 3 56.84 29.58 17.99
C THR A 3 56.63 28.86 16.66
N THR A 4 55.92 27.73 16.66
CA THR A 4 55.40 27.13 15.42
C THR A 4 53.88 27.11 15.47
N VAL A 5 53.30 27.80 14.50
CA VAL A 5 51.88 28.11 14.32
C VAL A 5 51.15 26.88 13.76
N PHE A 6 50.15 26.36 14.47
CA PHE A 6 49.21 25.38 13.94
C PHE A 6 48.19 26.13 13.08
N ARG A 7 48.32 26.05 11.76
CA ARG A 7 47.32 26.58 10.83
C ARG A 7 46.11 25.65 10.83
N ALA A 8 45.01 26.16 11.38
CA ALA A 8 43.67 25.62 11.20
C ALA A 8 43.33 25.54 9.71
N PHE A 9 43.13 24.33 9.19
CA PHE A 9 42.38 24.11 7.96
C PHE A 9 40.94 23.77 8.37
N CYS A 10 40.10 24.80 8.40
CA CYS A 10 38.66 24.67 8.47
C CYS A 10 38.16 24.24 7.07
N THR A 11 38.10 22.94 6.80
CA THR A 11 37.31 22.42 5.68
C THR A 11 35.86 22.28 6.15
N VAL A 12 35.18 23.41 6.24
CA VAL A 12 33.71 23.46 6.32
C VAL A 12 33.19 23.14 4.92
N SER A 13 32.98 21.86 4.61
CA SER A 13 32.20 21.41 3.44
C SER A 13 31.98 19.89 3.51
N LEU A 14 31.21 19.41 4.50
CA LEU A 14 30.64 18.04 4.50
C LEU A 14 29.57 17.82 5.58
N PHE A 15 28.71 18.82 5.85
CA PHE A 15 27.62 18.68 6.84
C PHE A 15 26.20 18.65 6.25
N LEU A 16 26.03 18.66 4.92
CA LEU A 16 24.69 18.55 4.32
C LEU A 16 24.25 17.11 3.99
N SER A 17 25.18 16.15 3.89
CA SER A 17 24.81 14.73 3.69
C SER A 17 24.51 14.00 5.01
N TRP A 18 25.13 14.43 6.12
CA TRP A 18 24.92 13.78 7.41
C TRP A 18 23.59 14.15 8.06
N ALA A 19 23.15 15.40 7.88
CA ALA A 19 21.84 15.87 8.35
C ALA A 19 20.69 15.07 7.70
N CYS A 20 20.78 14.81 6.39
CA CYS A 20 19.73 14.06 5.68
C CYS A 20 19.72 12.57 6.07
N ASN A 21 20.89 11.97 6.32
CA ASN A 21 20.99 10.58 6.76
C ASN A 21 20.51 10.40 8.21
N SER A 22 20.88 11.32 9.12
CA SER A 22 20.41 11.29 10.51
C SER A 22 18.90 11.56 10.62
N ASP A 23 18.35 12.44 9.79
CA ASP A 23 16.91 12.71 9.76
C ASP A 23 16.11 11.50 9.25
N ARG A 24 16.62 10.80 8.22
CA ARG A 24 15.99 9.56 7.71
C ARG A 24 15.95 8.47 8.78
N THR A 25 17.09 8.19 9.42
CA THR A 25 17.15 7.17 10.48
C THR A 25 16.30 7.54 11.69
N ALA A 26 16.14 8.82 11.98
CA ALA A 26 15.28 9.29 13.07
C ALA A 26 13.79 9.17 12.72
N ARG A 27 13.42 9.37 11.44
CA ARG A 27 12.03 9.18 10.97
C ARG A 27 11.62 7.71 10.98
N THR A 28 12.48 6.80 10.49
CA THR A 28 12.18 5.35 10.54
C THR A 28 12.06 4.85 11.97
N ALA A 29 12.99 5.22 12.85
CA ALA A 29 12.92 4.89 14.27
C ALA A 29 11.61 5.38 14.92
N ARG A 30 11.18 6.61 14.61
CA ARG A 30 9.91 7.15 15.12
C ARG A 30 8.67 6.42 14.59
N ASN A 31 8.71 5.94 13.34
CA ASN A 31 7.60 5.16 12.76
C ASN A 31 7.52 3.74 13.34
N GLU A 32 8.66 3.22 13.82
CA GLU A 32 8.81 1.91 14.47
C GLU A 32 8.53 1.95 15.98
N ASP A 33 8.58 3.13 16.61
CA ASP A 33 8.20 3.38 18.01
C ASP A 33 6.67 3.31 18.24
N ASN A 34 6.05 2.20 17.81
CA ASN A 34 4.63 1.92 17.97
C ASN A 34 4.43 0.67 18.85
N ALA A 35 3.53 0.75 19.83
CA ALA A 35 3.20 -0.37 20.73
C ALA A 35 2.80 -1.64 19.98
N TYR A 36 2.13 -1.51 18.84
CA TYR A 36 1.74 -2.64 18.00
C TYR A 36 2.93 -3.31 17.31
N PHE A 37 4.00 -2.56 17.01
CA PHE A 37 5.22 -3.13 16.45
C PHE A 37 5.91 -4.03 17.49
N THR A 38 6.08 -3.53 18.72
CA THR A 38 6.61 -4.35 19.83
C THR A 38 5.77 -5.58 20.08
N GLN A 39 4.44 -5.42 20.13
CA GLN A 39 3.50 -6.53 20.30
C GLN A 39 3.64 -7.58 19.19
N ALA A 40 3.82 -7.15 17.94
CA ALA A 40 3.99 -8.07 16.82
C ALA A 40 5.28 -8.89 16.96
N VAL A 41 6.38 -8.26 17.37
CA VAL A 41 7.65 -8.94 17.64
C VAL A 41 7.51 -9.95 18.79
N GLU A 42 6.82 -9.59 19.87
CA GLU A 42 6.52 -10.53 20.97
C GLU A 42 5.74 -11.75 20.49
N PHE A 43 4.76 -11.56 19.60
CA PHE A 43 4.03 -12.66 18.99
C PHE A 43 4.91 -13.52 18.08
N GLN A 44 5.88 -12.93 17.36
CA GLN A 44 6.86 -13.68 16.58
C GLN A 44 7.75 -14.57 17.47
N GLU A 45 8.24 -14.03 18.59
CA GLU A 45 9.02 -14.81 19.56
C GLU A 45 8.23 -15.99 20.14
N GLN A 46 6.92 -15.80 20.32
CA GLN A 46 5.98 -16.84 20.74
C GLN A 46 5.54 -17.77 19.60
N GLN A 47 6.06 -17.58 18.38
CA GLN A 47 5.68 -18.31 17.16
C GLN A 47 4.19 -18.19 16.80
N GLN A 48 3.52 -17.15 17.31
CA GLN A 48 2.13 -16.84 17.02
C GLN A 48 2.05 -15.98 15.75
N TYR A 49 2.42 -16.55 14.61
CA TYR A 49 2.62 -15.81 13.36
C TYR A 49 1.37 -15.10 12.83
N ALA A 50 0.17 -15.67 13.04
CA ALA A 50 -1.07 -15.03 12.66
C ALA A 50 -1.36 -13.78 13.51
N ALA A 51 -1.17 -13.86 14.83
CA ALA A 51 -1.32 -12.74 15.74
C ALA A 51 -0.24 -11.66 15.50
N ALA A 52 0.99 -12.08 15.18
CA ALA A 52 2.05 -11.17 14.78
C ALA A 52 1.68 -10.38 13.52
N ALA A 53 1.11 -11.04 12.51
CA ALA A 53 0.65 -10.37 11.30
C ALA A 53 -0.48 -9.36 11.61
N GLU A 54 -1.46 -9.72 12.43
CA GLU A 54 -2.51 -8.78 12.86
C GLU A 54 -1.93 -7.56 13.59
N ALA A 55 -0.97 -7.77 14.49
CA ALA A 55 -0.32 -6.68 15.22
C ALA A 55 0.49 -5.76 14.29
N PHE A 56 1.22 -6.30 13.30
CA PHE A 56 1.88 -5.45 12.30
C PHE A 56 0.88 -4.71 11.39
N GLN A 57 -0.26 -5.33 11.05
CA GLN A 57 -1.33 -4.62 10.33
C GLN A 57 -1.87 -3.45 11.14
N LEU A 58 -2.08 -3.65 12.45
CA LEU A 58 -2.44 -2.56 13.36
C LEU A 58 -1.33 -1.50 13.41
N CYS A 59 -0.06 -1.89 13.43
CA CYS A 59 1.05 -0.95 13.34
C CYS A 59 0.93 -0.07 12.09
N LEU A 60 0.68 -0.66 10.92
CA LEU A 60 0.49 0.09 9.67
C LEU A 60 -0.75 0.98 9.67
N ARG A 61 -1.81 0.60 10.40
CA ARG A 61 -3.00 1.45 10.55
C ARG A 61 -2.70 2.75 11.27
N TYR A 62 -1.80 2.75 12.25
CA TYR A 62 -1.43 3.95 13.01
C TYR A 62 -0.16 4.63 12.48
N SER A 63 0.72 3.87 11.83
CA SER A 63 1.99 4.29 11.25
C SER A 63 2.09 3.77 9.80
N PRO A 64 1.32 4.32 8.85
CA PRO A 64 1.26 3.82 7.47
C PRO A 64 2.59 3.93 6.72
N GLU A 65 3.48 4.81 7.15
CA GLU A 65 4.82 5.00 6.58
C GLU A 65 5.87 4.03 7.16
N SER A 66 5.47 3.05 7.99
CA SER A 66 6.42 2.09 8.56
C SER A 66 6.86 1.07 7.51
N THR A 67 7.99 1.34 6.87
CA THR A 67 8.58 0.45 5.87
C THR A 67 8.99 -0.89 6.48
N LEU A 68 9.52 -0.87 7.71
CA LEU A 68 9.89 -2.11 8.42
C LEU A 68 8.67 -2.99 8.72
N ALA A 69 7.51 -2.43 9.07
CA ALA A 69 6.30 -3.21 9.28
C ALA A 69 5.82 -3.88 7.98
N HIS A 70 5.94 -3.20 6.84
CA HIS A 70 5.73 -3.85 5.54
C HIS A 70 6.70 -5.02 5.33
N LEU A 71 8.01 -4.82 5.56
CA LEU A 71 8.98 -5.90 5.37
C LEU A 71 8.71 -7.11 6.28
N GLN A 72 8.41 -6.88 7.56
CA GLN A 72 8.10 -7.95 8.52
C GLN A 72 6.83 -8.72 8.14
N LEU A 73 5.78 -8.02 7.70
CA LEU A 73 4.57 -8.67 7.20
C LEU A 73 4.84 -9.53 5.97
N ALA A 74 5.67 -9.04 5.04
CA ALA A 74 6.00 -9.79 3.84
C ALA A 74 6.68 -11.12 4.18
N MET A 75 7.68 -11.09 5.07
CA MET A 75 8.38 -12.28 5.54
C MET A 75 7.44 -13.24 6.30
N LEU A 76 6.59 -12.71 7.19
CA LEU A 76 5.60 -13.53 7.90
C LEU A 76 4.63 -14.23 6.96
N TYR A 77 4.11 -13.50 5.96
CA TYR A 77 3.19 -14.06 4.98
C TYR A 77 3.85 -15.11 4.10
N GLU A 78 5.11 -14.90 3.69
CA GLU A 78 5.83 -15.84 2.85
C GLU A 78 6.26 -17.10 3.61
N ASP A 79 6.85 -16.95 4.79
CA ASP A 79 7.56 -18.03 5.50
C ASP A 79 6.63 -18.86 6.40
N HIS A 80 5.61 -18.23 6.98
CA HIS A 80 4.82 -18.85 8.04
C HIS A 80 3.34 -19.01 7.70
N LEU A 81 2.76 -18.08 6.95
CA LEU A 81 1.34 -18.09 6.63
C LEU A 81 1.03 -18.60 5.21
N ASN A 82 2.07 -18.72 4.37
CA ASN A 82 1.96 -19.15 2.97
C ASN A 82 0.92 -18.34 2.16
N ASP A 83 0.78 -17.05 2.48
CA ASP A 83 -0.11 -16.09 1.79
C ASP A 83 0.73 -15.23 0.83
N LEU A 84 1.14 -15.85 -0.27
CA LEU A 84 2.02 -15.23 -1.27
C LEU A 84 1.46 -13.91 -1.83
N PRO A 85 0.16 -13.77 -2.15
CA PRO A 85 -0.40 -12.49 -2.61
C PRO A 85 -0.15 -11.35 -1.62
N ARG A 86 -0.40 -11.57 -0.32
CA ARG A 86 -0.14 -10.55 0.69
C ARG A 86 1.35 -10.28 0.84
N ALA A 87 2.19 -11.31 0.81
CA ALA A 87 3.65 -11.13 0.87
C ALA A 87 4.16 -10.21 -0.25
N ILE A 88 3.71 -10.44 -1.48
CA ILE A 88 4.05 -9.64 -2.68
C ILE A 88 3.69 -8.17 -2.48
N VAL A 89 2.46 -7.87 -2.04
CA VAL A 89 2.00 -6.49 -1.81
C VAL A 89 2.90 -5.77 -0.81
N HIS A 90 3.28 -6.45 0.28
CA HIS A 90 4.12 -5.85 1.30
C HIS A 90 5.59 -5.68 0.86
N TYR A 91 6.14 -6.60 0.07
CA TYR A 91 7.46 -6.41 -0.55
C TYR A 91 7.47 -5.22 -1.52
N GLN A 92 6.43 -5.08 -2.34
CA GLN A 92 6.28 -3.93 -3.24
C GLN A 92 6.17 -2.62 -2.45
N ALA A 93 5.36 -2.60 -1.39
CA ALA A 93 5.24 -1.43 -0.52
C ALA A 93 6.59 -1.03 0.11
N TYR A 94 7.41 -2.01 0.53
CA TYR A 94 8.75 -1.75 1.04
C TYR A 94 9.68 -1.13 -0.02
N LEU A 95 9.71 -1.71 -1.23
CA LEU A 95 10.57 -1.25 -2.33
C LEU A 95 10.14 0.10 -2.92
N ASN A 96 8.86 0.45 -2.81
CA ASN A 96 8.31 1.71 -3.29
C ASN A 96 8.44 2.86 -2.28
N ALA A 97 8.85 2.58 -1.03
CA ALA A 97 8.97 3.61 -0.03
C ALA A 97 10.23 4.48 -0.24
N ASP A 98 10.17 5.74 0.18
CA ASP A 98 11.31 6.66 0.05
C ASP A 98 12.52 6.26 0.92
N VAL A 99 12.28 5.50 1.98
CA VAL A 99 13.29 5.07 2.95
C VAL A 99 13.21 3.56 3.18
N HIS A 100 14.06 2.84 2.47
CA HIS A 100 14.27 1.40 2.62
C HIS A 100 15.75 1.07 2.52
N ASP A 101 16.12 -0.08 3.08
CA ASP A 101 17.44 -0.67 2.97
C ASP A 101 17.35 -1.99 2.19
N ASN A 102 18.49 -2.62 1.89
CA ASN A 102 18.51 -4.00 1.36
C ASN A 102 17.67 -4.25 0.09
N GLU A 103 17.45 -3.23 -0.75
CA GLU A 103 16.60 -3.29 -1.95
C GLU A 103 16.89 -4.52 -2.83
N ALA A 104 18.16 -4.78 -3.14
CA ALA A 104 18.56 -5.89 -3.99
C ALA A 104 18.24 -7.28 -3.39
N THR A 105 18.20 -7.40 -2.07
CA THR A 105 17.83 -8.64 -1.38
C THR A 105 16.32 -8.82 -1.42
N VAL A 106 15.57 -7.76 -1.07
CA VAL A 106 14.11 -7.80 -1.04
C VAL A 106 13.52 -7.99 -2.44
N ALA A 107 14.12 -7.41 -3.48
CA ALA A 107 13.74 -7.64 -4.87
C ALA A 107 13.83 -9.12 -5.28
N LYS A 108 14.84 -9.85 -4.80
CA LYS A 108 14.97 -11.30 -5.04
C LYS A 108 13.89 -12.09 -4.30
N TRP A 109 13.52 -11.68 -3.10
CA TRP A 109 12.42 -12.29 -2.35
C TRP A 109 11.08 -12.04 -3.03
N LEU A 110 10.84 -10.83 -3.53
CA LEU A 110 9.68 -10.49 -4.33
C LEU A 110 9.58 -11.36 -5.59
N GLU A 111 10.65 -11.44 -6.40
CA GLU A 111 10.67 -12.28 -7.61
C GLU A 111 10.35 -13.75 -7.29
N ARG A 112 10.92 -14.27 -6.18
CA ARG A 112 10.63 -15.62 -5.69
C ARG A 112 9.16 -15.79 -5.32
N ALA A 113 8.59 -14.85 -4.57
CA ALA A 113 7.20 -14.90 -4.12
C ALA A 113 6.23 -14.82 -5.32
N GLU A 114 6.48 -13.93 -6.27
CA GLU A 114 5.70 -13.79 -7.51
C GLU A 114 5.72 -15.06 -8.35
N ARG A 115 6.91 -15.66 -8.54
CA ARG A 115 7.04 -16.93 -9.28
C ARG A 115 6.23 -18.04 -8.63
N ARG A 116 6.38 -18.23 -7.32
CA ARG A 116 5.63 -19.25 -6.56
C ARG A 116 4.12 -18.98 -6.65
N HIS A 117 3.71 -17.72 -6.59
CA HIS A 117 2.30 -17.37 -6.71
C HIS A 117 1.76 -17.71 -8.10
N TYR A 118 2.53 -17.39 -9.15
CA TYR A 118 2.20 -17.74 -10.53
C TYR A 118 2.07 -19.25 -10.73
N GLU A 119 3.00 -20.04 -10.19
CA GLU A 119 2.95 -21.51 -10.26
C GLU A 119 1.64 -22.05 -9.67
N VAL A 120 1.24 -21.58 -8.48
CA VAL A 120 -0.03 -21.96 -7.85
C VAL A 120 -1.24 -21.59 -8.72
N LEU A 121 -1.24 -20.42 -9.34
CA LEU A 121 -2.32 -20.01 -10.25
C LEU A 121 -2.33 -20.86 -11.53
N ALA A 122 -1.16 -21.14 -12.11
CA ALA A 122 -1.02 -21.94 -13.31
C ALA A 122 -1.52 -23.37 -13.10
N GLU A 123 -1.20 -23.99 -11.96
CA GLU A 123 -1.74 -25.28 -11.56
C GLU A 123 -3.26 -25.25 -11.41
N ARG A 124 -3.79 -24.23 -10.71
CA ARG A 124 -5.23 -24.10 -10.45
C ARG A 124 -6.07 -23.92 -11.71
N PHE A 125 -5.55 -23.18 -12.69
CA PHE A 125 -6.30 -22.77 -13.89
C PHE A 125 -5.87 -23.50 -15.17
N GLY A 126 -5.09 -24.58 -15.06
CA GLY A 126 -4.83 -25.49 -16.19
C GLY A 126 -3.79 -25.02 -17.18
N GLY A 127 -2.78 -24.28 -16.72
CA GLY A 127 -1.60 -23.92 -17.52
C GLY A 127 -1.93 -22.92 -18.63
N ILE A 128 -2.14 -21.66 -18.26
CA ILE A 128 -1.76 -20.58 -19.16
C ILE A 128 -0.26 -20.79 -19.37
N LYS A 129 0.15 -21.18 -20.58
CA LYS A 129 1.58 -21.17 -20.94
C LYS A 129 2.09 -19.81 -20.52
N THR A 130 3.11 -19.78 -19.66
CA THR A 130 3.80 -18.57 -19.23
C THR A 130 3.81 -17.63 -20.41
N PRO A 131 3.22 -16.42 -20.34
CA PRO A 131 3.60 -15.41 -21.29
C PRO A 131 5.11 -15.30 -21.08
N GLU A 132 5.86 -15.94 -21.98
CA GLU A 132 7.28 -15.71 -22.17
C GLU A 132 7.46 -14.20 -22.04
N PRO A 133 8.38 -13.71 -21.19
CA PRO A 133 8.51 -12.28 -20.90
C PRO A 133 8.54 -11.61 -22.25
N SER A 134 7.39 -11.05 -22.61
CA SER A 134 7.24 -10.51 -23.93
C SER A 134 8.08 -9.28 -23.78
N VAL A 135 9.25 -9.31 -24.42
CA VAL A 135 9.93 -8.12 -24.86
C VAL A 135 8.89 -7.48 -25.76
N VAL A 136 7.94 -6.77 -25.15
CA VAL A 136 7.01 -5.94 -25.87
C VAL A 136 7.92 -4.85 -26.36
N ASP A 137 8.28 -4.96 -27.63
CA ASP A 137 8.91 -3.90 -28.38
C ASP A 137 8.18 -2.62 -28.00
N SER A 138 8.93 -1.75 -27.34
CA SER A 138 8.48 -0.45 -26.84
C SER A 138 8.31 0.49 -28.03
N GLU A 139 7.36 0.20 -28.93
CA GLU A 139 7.16 0.99 -30.15
C GLU A 139 5.73 0.94 -30.69
N SER A 140 4.72 0.69 -29.83
CA SER A 140 3.36 1.28 -29.94
C SER A 140 2.42 0.67 -28.87
N ALA A 141 2.68 0.97 -27.60
CA ALA A 141 1.60 0.96 -26.62
C ALA A 141 0.95 2.36 -26.68
N PRO A 142 -0.40 2.49 -26.74
CA PRO A 142 -1.02 3.78 -26.47
C PRO A 142 -0.53 4.28 -25.11
N PRO A 143 -0.31 5.59 -24.92
CA PRO A 143 0.22 6.14 -23.68
C PRO A 143 -0.55 5.54 -22.49
N PRO A 144 0.12 5.14 -21.38
CA PRO A 144 -0.52 4.46 -20.27
C PRO A 144 -1.82 5.18 -19.91
N ALA A 145 -2.96 4.56 -20.19
CA ALA A 145 -4.19 5.00 -19.60
C ALA A 145 -4.00 4.80 -18.10
N GLU A 146 -3.96 5.89 -17.33
CA GLU A 146 -3.92 5.87 -15.88
C GLU A 146 -4.92 4.84 -15.38
N LEU A 147 -4.42 3.77 -14.75
CA LEU A 147 -5.30 2.80 -14.10
C LEU A 147 -6.06 3.56 -13.01
N PRO A 148 -7.40 3.61 -13.07
CA PRO A 148 -8.16 4.24 -12.00
C PRO A 148 -7.88 3.51 -10.68
N PRO A 149 -7.84 4.23 -9.54
CA PRO A 149 -7.60 3.61 -8.24
C PRO A 149 -8.60 2.47 -8.00
N LEU A 150 -8.10 1.33 -7.53
CA LEU A 150 -8.87 0.12 -7.25
C LEU A 150 -9.72 0.31 -5.97
N VAL A 151 -10.66 1.25 -5.97
CA VAL A 151 -11.74 1.29 -4.99
C VAL A 151 -12.72 0.18 -5.35
N ALA A 152 -12.89 -0.80 -4.46
CA ALA A 152 -13.92 -1.82 -4.58
C ALA A 152 -15.27 -1.12 -4.71
N THR A 153 -15.76 -1.02 -5.95
CA THR A 153 -16.99 -0.32 -6.27
C THR A 153 -18.12 -1.31 -6.10
N VAL A 154 -18.88 -1.20 -5.03
CA VAL A 154 -20.13 -1.94 -4.87
C VAL A 154 -21.19 -1.25 -5.73
N VAL A 155 -22.05 -2.02 -6.40
CA VAL A 155 -23.15 -1.47 -7.19
C VAL A 155 -24.43 -1.47 -6.37
N TYR A 156 -25.02 -0.30 -6.16
CA TYR A 156 -26.33 -0.14 -5.52
C TYR A 156 -27.42 0.04 -6.57
N THR A 157 -28.54 -0.65 -6.42
CA THR A 157 -29.71 -0.48 -7.29
C THR A 157 -30.71 0.46 -6.63
N VAL A 158 -31.03 1.58 -7.30
CA VAL A 158 -31.94 2.61 -6.81
C VAL A 158 -33.35 2.03 -6.58
N GLU A 159 -33.88 2.22 -5.38
CA GLU A 159 -35.23 1.83 -4.99
C GLU A 159 -36.22 3.00 -5.16
N ALA A 160 -37.53 2.71 -5.12
CA ALA A 160 -38.55 3.75 -5.22
C ALA A 160 -38.48 4.72 -4.03
N GLY A 161 -38.32 6.01 -4.32
CA GLY A 161 -38.24 7.07 -3.31
C GLY A 161 -36.83 7.37 -2.80
N ASP A 162 -35.80 6.73 -3.36
CA ASP A 162 -34.42 7.02 -3.03
C ASP A 162 -33.99 8.43 -3.48
N THR A 163 -33.07 9.01 -2.72
CA THR A 163 -32.34 10.23 -3.04
C THR A 163 -30.85 9.97 -2.79
N LEU A 164 -29.94 10.71 -3.43
CA LEU A 164 -28.49 10.53 -3.20
C LEU A 164 -28.12 10.68 -1.72
N SER A 165 -28.71 11.63 -1.01
CA SER A 165 -28.51 11.79 0.44
C SER A 165 -29.12 10.65 1.26
N GLY A 166 -30.28 10.13 0.85
CA GLY A 166 -30.90 8.96 1.48
C GLY A 166 -30.07 7.70 1.30
N ILE A 167 -29.55 7.46 0.10
CA ILE A 167 -28.65 6.36 -0.22
C ILE A 167 -27.33 6.51 0.55
N SER A 168 -26.73 7.70 0.56
CA SER A 168 -25.55 8.00 1.38
C SER A 168 -25.77 7.62 2.84
N LYS A 169 -26.92 8.00 3.42
CA LYS A 169 -27.25 7.64 4.81
C LYS A 169 -27.45 6.13 5.00
N LYS A 170 -28.07 5.45 4.03
CA LYS A 170 -28.33 4.00 4.07
C LYS A 170 -27.02 3.20 4.01
N LEU A 171 -26.07 3.63 3.18
CA LEU A 171 -24.82 2.90 2.92
C LEU A 171 -23.67 3.30 3.84
N PHE A 172 -23.57 4.58 4.18
CA PHE A 172 -22.44 5.13 4.96
C PHE A 172 -22.86 5.62 6.35
N GLY A 173 -24.13 5.47 6.74
CA GLY A 173 -24.64 5.98 8.01
C GLY A 173 -24.80 7.50 8.08
N THR A 174 -24.28 8.25 7.10
CA THR A 174 -24.30 9.72 7.05
C THR A 174 -24.77 10.24 5.70
N THR A 175 -25.46 11.38 5.69
CA THR A 175 -25.85 12.05 4.44
C THR A 175 -24.70 12.80 3.78
N ARG A 176 -23.54 12.94 4.45
CA ARG A 176 -22.44 13.82 4.01
C ARG A 176 -21.76 13.38 2.70
N HIS A 177 -21.87 12.12 2.31
CA HIS A 177 -21.22 11.59 1.10
C HIS A 177 -22.13 11.59 -0.14
N TRP A 178 -23.26 12.30 -0.10
CA TRP A 178 -24.15 12.41 -1.26
C TRP A 178 -23.47 13.05 -2.48
N GLU A 179 -22.61 14.04 -2.25
CA GLU A 179 -21.84 14.73 -3.29
C GLU A 179 -20.80 13.80 -3.93
N LEU A 180 -20.13 12.98 -3.11
CA LEU A 180 -19.20 11.96 -3.60
C LEU A 180 -19.93 10.91 -4.46
N LEU A 181 -21.10 10.44 -4.02
CA LEU A 181 -21.95 9.54 -4.80
C LEU A 181 -22.35 10.16 -6.14
N TYR A 182 -22.68 11.45 -6.15
CA TYR A 182 -22.98 12.14 -7.40
C TYR A 182 -21.76 12.19 -8.33
N GLN A 183 -20.61 12.63 -7.84
CA GLN A 183 -19.40 12.82 -8.64
C GLN A 183 -18.95 11.54 -9.34
N ILE A 184 -19.01 10.41 -8.64
CA ILE A 184 -18.62 9.09 -9.20
C ILE A 184 -19.61 8.62 -10.28
N ASN A 185 -20.86 9.05 -10.21
CA ASN A 185 -21.93 8.64 -11.12
C ASN A 185 -22.39 9.77 -12.05
N ALA A 186 -21.68 10.90 -12.11
CA ALA A 186 -22.12 12.09 -12.83
C ALA A 186 -22.26 11.86 -14.34
N ALA A 187 -21.55 10.87 -14.89
CA ALA A 187 -21.72 10.43 -16.28
C ALA A 187 -23.11 9.82 -16.55
N ASP A 188 -23.70 9.16 -15.54
CA ASP A 188 -24.96 8.43 -15.63
C ASP A 188 -26.13 9.17 -14.94
N ILE A 189 -25.83 10.21 -14.16
CA ILE A 189 -26.78 11.09 -13.46
C ILE A 189 -26.58 12.52 -13.94
N PRO A 190 -27.28 12.96 -15.00
CA PRO A 190 -27.17 14.35 -15.47
C PRO A 190 -27.76 15.38 -14.50
N ASP A 191 -28.71 14.95 -13.65
CA ASP A 191 -29.37 15.77 -12.65
C ASP A 191 -29.41 15.04 -11.30
N PRO A 192 -28.70 15.52 -10.25
CA PRO A 192 -28.62 14.85 -8.96
C PRO A 192 -29.97 14.71 -8.24
N ALA A 193 -30.98 15.51 -8.62
CA ALA A 193 -32.33 15.41 -8.08
C ALA A 193 -33.18 14.32 -8.75
N ARG A 194 -32.69 13.68 -9.82
CA ARG A 194 -33.47 12.74 -10.65
C ARG A 194 -32.77 11.39 -10.75
N LEU A 195 -33.08 10.52 -9.81
CA LEU A 195 -32.70 9.11 -9.87
C LEU A 195 -33.83 8.26 -10.48
N SER A 196 -33.46 7.30 -11.32
CA SER A 196 -34.42 6.34 -11.90
C SER A 196 -34.46 5.06 -11.07
N ILE A 197 -35.66 4.53 -10.83
CA ILE A 197 -35.82 3.25 -10.11
C ILE A 197 -35.15 2.13 -10.94
N GLY A 198 -34.36 1.30 -10.28
CA GLY A 198 -33.57 0.24 -10.93
C GLY A 198 -32.23 0.72 -11.52
N GLN A 199 -31.92 2.01 -11.44
CA GLN A 199 -30.63 2.55 -11.87
C GLN A 199 -29.51 2.00 -10.98
N GLN A 200 -28.39 1.62 -11.60
CA GLN A 200 -27.22 1.14 -10.90
C GLN A 200 -26.29 2.31 -10.58
N LEU A 201 -25.90 2.44 -9.31
CA LEU A 201 -24.98 3.43 -8.81
C LEU A 201 -23.69 2.76 -8.35
N LYS A 202 -22.57 3.29 -8.81
CA LYS A 202 -21.24 2.98 -8.31
C LYS A 202 -21.07 3.59 -6.93
N VAL A 203 -20.78 2.76 -5.93
CA VAL A 203 -20.61 3.15 -4.53
C VAL A 203 -19.18 2.80 -4.12
N PRO A 204 -18.35 3.80 -3.71
CA PRO A 204 -17.02 3.53 -3.19
C PRO A 204 -17.10 2.95 -1.77
N GLU A 205 -16.12 2.14 -1.39
CA GLU A 205 -15.87 1.84 0.02
C GLU A 205 -15.28 3.09 0.68
N ILE A 206 -15.99 3.62 1.69
CA ILE A 206 -15.53 4.77 2.48
C ILE A 206 -15.05 4.21 3.82
N THR A 207 -13.74 4.20 4.03
CA THR A 207 -13.17 3.98 5.36
C THR A 207 -13.17 5.32 6.07
N ASP A 208 -14.03 5.49 7.07
CA ASP A 208 -13.94 6.64 7.97
C ASP A 208 -12.61 6.49 8.75
N GLU A 209 -11.61 7.31 8.43
CA GLU A 209 -10.41 7.50 9.28
C GLU A 209 -10.74 8.28 10.56
#